data_AF-A0A914QPG0-F1
#
_entry.id   AF-A0A914QPG0-F1
#
_cell.length_a   1.000
_cell.length_b   1.000
_cell.length_c   1.000
_cell.angle_alpha   90.00
_cell.angle_beta   90.00
_cell.angle_gamma   90.00
#
_symmetry.space_group_name_H-M   'P 1'
#
loop_
_entity.id
_entity.type
_entity.pdbx_description
1 polymer ?
#
loop_
_entity_poly.entity_id
_entity_poly.type
_entity_poly.pdbx_seq_one_letter_code
_entity_poly.pdbx_strand_id
1 'polypeptide(L)'
;MQILYFSGVYVPTLSQKIVELINSNSLNLNFKGFAVGNGILSNSRQVDSYVDLSYYRGIIGKQQFDYIKSCCPYQLEPAQICNYTSTYLTFDYTNGFYVPKNSTDPKFIACANTIAAIGQDNMWESEIYADVYNFIQSCYVTSEGFQDGLKDYMKVEKVRSLLSKFTDSPIVSDGYSSFVDQGAKINTKSTDPFAGYRCYSNDAMIKYLNTPEVKKAINIQTTSPAWNITWVDCA
;
A
#
# COMPACT_ATOMS: atom_id res chain seq x y z
N MET A 1 7.55 -1.94 -12.27
CA MET A 1 6.43 -0.96 -12.21
C MET A 1 6.95 0.45 -11.91
N GLN A 2 7.96 0.93 -12.65
CA GLN A 2 8.66 2.20 -12.35
C GLN A 2 8.26 3.34 -13.32
N ILE A 3 7.65 3.00 -14.47
CA ILE A 3 7.31 3.92 -15.56
C ILE A 3 6.11 4.81 -15.20
N LEU A 4 5.14 4.29 -14.44
CA LEU A 4 3.91 5.04 -14.12
C LEU A 4 4.17 6.17 -13.12
N TYR A 5 5.09 5.99 -12.16
CA TYR A 5 5.43 7.02 -11.17
C TYR A 5 6.01 8.28 -11.84
N PHE A 6 6.95 8.13 -12.78
CA PHE A 6 7.55 9.25 -13.52
C PHE A 6 6.64 9.85 -14.61
N SER A 7 5.51 9.21 -14.92
CA SER A 7 4.55 9.75 -15.88
C SER A 7 3.96 11.09 -15.43
N GLY A 8 4.00 11.39 -14.12
CA GLY A 8 3.68 12.73 -13.59
C GLY A 8 4.63 13.85 -14.02
N VAL A 9 5.82 13.53 -14.53
CA VAL A 9 6.75 14.49 -15.14
C VAL A 9 6.66 14.44 -16.66
N TYR A 10 6.71 13.25 -17.26
CA TYR A 10 6.77 13.10 -18.71
C TYR A 10 5.48 13.54 -19.41
N VAL A 11 4.32 13.14 -18.91
CA VAL A 11 3.05 13.40 -19.60
C VAL A 11 2.74 14.91 -19.60
N PRO A 12 2.88 15.66 -18.48
CA PRO A 12 2.68 17.10 -18.51
C PRO A 12 3.70 17.86 -19.37
N THR A 13 4.99 17.50 -19.29
CA THR A 13 6.04 18.18 -20.07
C THR A 13 5.91 17.94 -21.57
N LEU A 14 5.57 16.70 -21.97
CA LEU A 14 5.24 16.39 -23.36
C LEU A 14 3.98 17.13 -23.83
N SER A 15 2.94 17.17 -23.01
CA SER A 15 1.69 17.87 -23.34
C SER A 15 1.92 19.37 -23.53
N GLN A 16 2.76 19.98 -22.69
CA GLN A 16 3.21 21.36 -22.86
C GLN A 16 3.88 21.53 -24.23
N LYS A 17 4.81 20.62 -24.59
CA LYS A 17 5.52 20.72 -25.86
C LYS A 17 4.60 20.57 -27.07
N ILE A 18 3.61 19.68 -26.99
CA ILE A 18 2.58 19.51 -28.03
C ILE A 18 1.81 20.80 -28.23
N VAL A 19 1.37 21.46 -27.15
CA VAL A 19 0.65 22.74 -27.22
C VAL A 19 1.52 23.84 -27.82
N GLU A 20 2.80 23.93 -27.45
CA GLU A 20 3.74 24.88 -28.05
C GLU A 20 3.88 24.69 -29.56
N LEU A 21 3.99 23.44 -30.03
CA LEU A 21 4.14 23.12 -31.45
C LEU A 21 2.86 23.36 -32.27
N ILE A 22 1.69 23.15 -31.66
CA ILE A 22 0.39 23.51 -32.26
C ILE A 22 0.31 25.02 -32.42
N ASN A 23 0.67 25.78 -31.38
CA ASN A 23 0.65 27.24 -31.39
C ASN A 23 1.66 27.85 -32.38
N SER A 24 2.79 27.18 -32.63
CA SER A 24 3.79 27.60 -33.62
C SER A 24 3.49 27.13 -35.05
N ASN A 25 2.31 26.56 -35.31
CA ASN A 25 1.93 25.95 -36.60
C ASN A 25 2.91 24.87 -37.10
N SER A 26 3.72 24.30 -36.21
CA SER A 26 4.71 23.27 -36.55
C SER A 26 4.14 21.85 -36.42
N LEU A 27 2.98 21.71 -35.79
CA LEU A 27 2.27 20.45 -35.59
C LEU A 27 0.76 20.64 -35.80
N ASN A 28 0.19 19.92 -36.76
CA ASN A 28 -1.27 19.88 -36.97
C ASN A 28 -1.86 18.65 -36.27
N LEU A 29 -2.20 18.81 -34.98
CA LEU A 29 -2.76 17.76 -34.12
C LEU A 29 -3.93 18.30 -33.31
N ASN A 30 -5.04 17.56 -33.25
CA ASN A 30 -6.20 17.90 -32.42
C ASN A 30 -6.01 17.38 -30.99
N PHE A 31 -5.11 18.01 -30.22
CA PHE A 31 -4.82 17.61 -28.85
C PHE A 31 -6.02 17.89 -27.92
N LYS A 32 -6.56 16.84 -27.29
CA LYS A 32 -7.74 16.93 -26.41
C LYS A 32 -7.42 17.06 -24.93
N GLY A 33 -6.20 16.70 -24.53
CA GLY A 33 -5.77 16.69 -23.14
C GLY A 33 -4.96 15.45 -22.80
N PHE A 34 -4.62 15.33 -21.52
CA PHE A 34 -3.86 14.20 -20.98
C PHE A 34 -4.42 13.80 -19.61
N ALA A 35 -4.11 12.58 -19.19
CA ALA A 35 -4.42 12.08 -17.85
C ALA A 35 -3.16 11.49 -17.23
N VAL A 36 -3.00 11.67 -15.91
CA VAL A 36 -1.92 11.08 -15.12
C VAL A 36 -2.56 10.30 -13.97
N GLY A 37 -2.30 9.00 -13.92
CA GLY A 37 -2.69 8.15 -12.79
C GLY A 37 -1.50 7.94 -11.86
N ASN A 38 -1.66 8.27 -10.57
CA ASN A 38 -0.68 8.05 -9.50
C ASN A 38 0.76 8.46 -9.85
N GLY A 39 0.92 9.52 -10.65
CA GLY A 39 2.24 10.05 -11.02
C GLY A 39 2.75 11.08 -10.02
N ILE A 40 4.07 11.19 -9.90
CA ILE A 40 4.70 12.21 -9.06
C ILE A 40 4.49 13.60 -9.68
N LEU A 41 3.73 14.45 -8.99
CA LEU A 41 3.50 15.84 -9.41
C LEU A 41 4.36 16.83 -8.61
N SER A 42 4.73 16.46 -7.39
CA SER A 42 5.57 17.26 -6.50
C SER A 42 6.13 16.37 -5.40
N ASN A 43 7.47 16.28 -5.31
CA ASN A 43 8.13 15.49 -4.28
C ASN A 43 7.80 16.00 -2.87
N SER A 44 7.76 17.31 -2.66
CA SER A 44 7.40 17.90 -1.37
C SER A 44 5.99 17.53 -0.95
N ARG A 45 5.01 17.72 -1.84
CA ARG A 45 3.61 17.37 -1.54
C ARG A 45 3.42 15.87 -1.32
N GLN A 46 4.20 15.02 -1.99
CA GLN A 46 4.18 13.58 -1.75
C GLN A 46 4.57 13.27 -0.30
N VAL A 47 5.68 13.84 0.19
CA VAL A 47 6.15 13.65 1.57
C VAL A 47 5.16 14.24 2.58
N ASP A 48 4.69 15.47 2.35
CA ASP A 48 3.77 16.14 3.26
C ASP A 48 2.43 15.41 3.41
N SER A 49 1.87 14.90 2.30
CA SER A 49 0.60 14.15 2.31
C SER A 49 0.73 12.73 2.84
N TYR A 50 1.93 12.13 2.77
CA TYR A 50 2.15 10.78 3.27
C TYR A 50 2.01 10.69 4.79
N VAL A 51 2.26 11.78 5.53
CA VAL A 51 2.00 11.85 6.98
C VAL A 51 0.52 11.57 7.29
N ASP A 52 -0.41 12.23 6.59
CA ASP A 52 -1.84 12.01 6.80
C ASP A 52 -2.27 10.64 6.28
N LEU A 53 -1.78 10.24 5.09
CA LEU A 53 -2.06 8.94 4.51
C LEU A 53 -1.65 7.80 5.46
N SER A 54 -0.46 7.88 6.04
CA SER A 54 0.08 6.86 6.94
C SER A 54 -0.77 6.71 8.21
N TYR A 55 -1.30 7.79 8.77
CA TYR A 55 -2.21 7.71 9.91
C TYR A 55 -3.58 7.12 9.53
N TYR A 56 -4.22 7.64 8.48
CA TYR A 56 -5.55 7.16 8.06
C TYR A 56 -5.54 5.75 7.48
N ARG A 57 -4.37 5.24 7.08
CA ARG A 57 -4.16 3.85 6.67
C ARG A 57 -3.67 2.95 7.80
N GLY A 58 -3.49 3.47 9.02
CA GLY A 58 -3.09 2.68 10.19
C GLY A 58 -1.62 2.26 10.22
N ILE A 59 -0.76 2.91 9.44
CA ILE A 59 0.70 2.69 9.44
C ILE A 59 1.33 3.26 10.71
N ILE A 60 0.86 4.43 11.17
CA ILE A 60 1.33 5.08 12.39
C ILE A 60 0.19 5.25 13.40
N GLY A 61 0.52 5.20 14.69
CA GLY A 61 -0.44 5.36 15.78
C GLY A 61 -0.80 6.82 16.06
N LYS A 62 -1.92 7.04 16.77
CA LYS A 62 -2.40 8.38 17.14
C LYS A 62 -1.35 9.24 17.85
N GLN A 63 -0.57 8.65 18.75
CA GLN A 63 0.49 9.38 19.48
C GLN A 63 1.55 9.95 18.53
N GLN A 64 1.98 9.17 17.53
CA GLN A 64 2.94 9.61 16.52
C GLN A 64 2.32 10.68 15.62
N PHE A 65 1.06 10.49 15.22
CA PHE A 65 0.34 11.46 14.42
C PHE A 65 0.18 12.81 15.14
N ASP A 66 -0.29 12.81 16.40
CA ASP A 66 -0.42 14.02 17.23
C ASP A 66 0.92 14.74 17.39
N TYR A 67 2.01 13.98 17.58
CA TYR A 67 3.36 14.53 17.68
C TYR A 67 3.79 15.25 16.38
N ILE A 68 3.62 14.62 15.21
CA ILE A 68 3.96 15.25 13.92
C ILE A 68 3.06 16.45 13.65
N LYS A 69 1.78 16.38 14.01
CA LYS A 69 0.87 17.53 13.91
C LYS A 69 1.33 18.69 14.79
N SER A 70 1.92 18.42 15.96
CA SER A 70 2.55 19.46 16.79
C SER A 70 3.78 20.13 16.16
N CYS A 71 4.41 19.47 15.20
CA CYS A 71 5.50 20.02 14.38
C CYS A 71 5.01 20.86 13.20
N CYS A 72 3.70 21.02 13.00
CA CYS A 72 3.21 21.82 11.87
C CYS A 72 3.51 23.31 12.12
N PRO A 73 4.17 24.00 11.16
CA PRO A 73 4.56 25.41 11.32
C PRO A 73 3.36 26.37 11.31
N TYR A 74 2.19 25.94 10.83
CA TYR A 74 0.96 26.72 10.78
C TYR A 74 -0.18 25.97 11.46
N GLN A 75 -0.73 26.53 12.53
CA GLN A 75 -2.01 26.08 13.10
C GLN A 75 -3.14 26.74 12.32
N LEU A 76 -3.61 26.14 11.23
CA LEU A 76 -4.79 26.65 10.54
C LEU A 76 -5.78 25.52 10.26
N GLU A 77 -6.92 25.63 10.93
CA GLU A 77 -8.16 24.96 10.56
C GLU A 77 -8.71 25.57 9.25
N PRO A 78 -9.34 24.77 8.37
CA PRO A 78 -9.50 23.31 8.45
C PRO A 78 -8.53 22.57 7.53
N ALA A 79 -7.84 21.58 8.11
CA ALA A 79 -7.21 20.43 7.44
C ALA A 79 -6.44 20.70 6.12
N GLN A 80 -5.73 21.81 6.00
CA GLN A 80 -4.80 21.98 4.89
C GLN A 80 -3.50 21.25 5.23
N ILE A 81 -3.09 20.38 4.29
CA ILE A 81 -1.82 19.64 4.31
C ILE A 81 -0.71 20.54 4.88
N CYS A 82 -0.13 20.13 6.00
CA CYS A 82 0.98 20.85 6.63
C CYS A 82 2.20 20.80 5.71
N ASN A 83 2.79 21.97 5.43
CA ASN A 83 3.95 22.07 4.54
C ASN A 83 5.26 21.81 5.30
N TYR A 84 5.41 20.57 5.79
CA TYR A 84 6.55 20.14 6.58
C TYR A 84 7.86 20.23 5.81
N THR A 85 7.84 19.80 4.56
CA THR A 85 9.01 19.77 3.68
C THR A 85 9.64 21.15 3.54
N SER A 86 8.85 22.20 3.30
CA SER A 86 9.38 23.56 3.16
C SER A 86 10.11 24.07 4.40
N THR A 87 9.66 23.68 5.59
CA THR A 87 10.23 24.14 6.87
C THR A 87 11.42 23.29 7.27
N TYR A 88 11.24 21.96 7.31
CA TYR A 88 12.16 21.05 8.00
C TYR A 88 13.15 20.34 7.08
N LEU A 89 12.85 20.20 5.79
CA LEU A 89 13.61 19.33 4.89
C LEU A 89 14.21 20.10 3.71
N THR A 90 15.29 19.57 3.14
CA THR A 90 15.87 20.02 1.88
C THR A 90 16.01 18.85 0.92
N PHE A 91 15.81 19.08 -0.37
CA PHE A 91 15.95 18.02 -1.37
C PHE A 91 17.44 17.83 -1.70
N ASP A 92 17.92 16.61 -1.50
CA ASP A 92 19.25 16.19 -1.90
C ASP A 92 19.19 15.61 -3.33
N TYR A 93 19.71 16.37 -4.30
CA TYR A 93 19.73 15.97 -5.71
C TYR A 93 20.69 14.82 -6.00
N THR A 94 21.65 14.52 -5.11
CA THR A 94 22.58 13.41 -5.29
C THR A 94 21.90 12.08 -4.99
N ASN A 95 21.12 12.04 -3.91
CA ASN A 95 20.45 10.82 -3.45
C ASN A 95 18.98 10.73 -3.92
N GLY A 96 18.39 11.83 -4.37
CA GLY A 96 17.00 11.90 -4.83
C GLY A 96 15.96 11.92 -3.70
N PHE A 97 16.39 12.28 -2.48
CA PHE A 97 15.60 12.19 -1.26
C PHE A 97 15.59 13.51 -0.50
N TYR A 98 14.57 13.73 0.32
CA TYR A 98 14.58 14.82 1.30
C TYR A 98 15.41 14.44 2.51
N VAL A 99 16.27 15.36 2.94
CA VAL A 99 17.11 15.24 4.15
C VAL A 99 16.78 16.35 5.15
N PRO A 100 16.89 16.10 6.47
CA PRO A 100 16.69 17.12 7.50
C PRO A 100 17.60 18.34 7.29
N LYS A 101 17.05 19.56 7.45
CA LYS A 101 17.86 20.77 7.47
C LYS A 101 18.67 20.85 8.77
N ASN A 102 19.87 21.41 8.68
CA ASN A 102 20.70 21.70 9.84
C ASN A 102 20.03 22.74 10.74
N SER A 103 20.00 22.46 12.04
CA SER A 103 19.51 23.37 13.08
C SER A 103 20.22 23.08 14.40
N THR A 104 20.21 24.05 15.31
CA THR A 104 20.67 23.90 16.69
C THR A 104 19.52 23.71 17.69
N ASP A 105 18.27 23.93 17.27
CA ASP A 105 17.09 23.75 18.11
C ASP A 105 16.73 22.24 18.22
N PRO A 106 16.77 21.65 19.43
CA PRO A 106 16.42 20.25 19.63
C PRO A 106 15.02 19.88 19.15
N LYS A 107 14.05 20.79 19.29
CA LYS A 107 12.67 20.55 18.84
C LYS A 107 12.60 20.52 17.31
N PHE A 108 13.29 21.44 16.65
CA PHE A 108 13.39 21.46 15.19
C PHE A 108 14.02 20.17 14.66
N ILE A 109 15.14 19.74 15.23
CA ILE A 109 15.85 18.52 14.82
C ILE A 109 14.93 17.30 14.98
N ALA A 110 14.25 17.19 16.12
CA ALA A 110 13.33 16.08 16.39
C ALA A 110 12.16 16.04 15.39
N CYS A 111 11.56 17.19 15.08
CA CYS A 111 10.53 17.30 14.04
C CYS A 111 11.08 16.91 12.67
N ALA A 112 12.21 17.46 12.24
CA ALA A 112 12.79 17.20 10.93
C ALA A 112 13.12 15.71 10.73
N ASN A 113 13.72 15.06 11.73
CA ASN A 113 14.02 13.64 11.68
C ASN A 113 12.75 12.79 11.62
N THR A 114 11.72 13.13 12.42
CA THR A 114 10.46 12.38 12.45
C THR A 114 9.69 12.50 11.15
N ILE A 115 9.67 13.70 10.55
CA ILE A 115 9.00 13.96 9.28
C ILE A 115 9.73 13.24 8.13
N ALA A 116 11.06 13.26 8.10
CA ALA A 116 11.83 12.50 7.11
C ALA A 116 11.57 10.99 7.24
N ALA A 117 11.61 10.47 8.46
CA ALA A 117 11.36 9.07 8.75
C ALA A 117 9.95 8.65 8.31
N ILE A 118 8.90 9.40 8.68
CA ILE A 118 7.52 8.99 8.39
C ILE A 118 7.11 9.31 6.96
N GLY A 119 7.42 10.52 6.49
CA GLY A 119 7.00 11.02 5.18
C GLY A 119 7.74 10.38 4.00
N GLN A 120 8.85 9.68 4.25
CA GLN A 120 9.68 9.10 3.19
C GLN A 120 10.24 7.72 3.55
N ASP A 121 10.95 7.57 4.68
CA ASP A 121 11.67 6.31 4.96
C ASP A 121 10.69 5.17 5.23
N ASN A 122 9.69 5.40 6.09
CA ASN A 122 8.61 4.46 6.39
C ASN A 122 7.80 4.09 5.15
N MET A 123 7.74 4.96 4.13
CA MET A 123 7.10 4.60 2.88
C MET A 123 7.85 3.44 2.23
N TRP A 124 9.17 3.55 2.05
CA TRP A 124 9.97 2.49 1.43
C TRP A 124 10.20 1.30 2.37
N GLU A 125 10.35 1.54 3.67
CA GLU A 125 10.46 0.48 4.66
C GLU A 125 9.13 -0.24 4.87
N SER A 126 7.98 0.38 4.57
CA SER A 126 6.69 -0.30 4.67
C SER A 126 6.57 -1.51 3.74
N GLU A 127 7.45 -1.66 2.73
CA GLU A 127 7.59 -2.92 1.97
C GLU A 127 7.79 -4.15 2.86
N ILE A 128 8.23 -3.97 4.11
CA ILE A 128 8.34 -5.04 5.12
C ILE A 128 7.02 -5.39 5.81
N TYR A 129 5.93 -4.62 5.65
CA TYR A 129 4.63 -4.88 6.29
C TYR A 129 3.43 -4.76 5.32
N ALA A 130 3.55 -4.00 4.23
CA ALA A 130 2.53 -3.77 3.21
C ALA A 130 3.16 -3.36 1.85
N ASP A 131 2.50 -3.66 0.73
CA ASP A 131 2.98 -3.22 -0.58
C ASP A 131 2.79 -1.70 -0.75
N VAL A 132 3.85 -0.98 -1.09
CA VAL A 132 3.88 0.49 -1.22
C VAL A 132 3.04 1.01 -2.39
N TYR A 133 2.79 0.17 -3.38
CA TYR A 133 1.97 0.45 -4.55
C TYR A 133 0.52 -0.02 -4.35
N ASN A 134 0.30 -0.98 -3.45
CA ASN A 134 -1.03 -1.45 -3.07
C ASN A 134 -1.11 -1.98 -1.63
N PHE A 135 -1.37 -1.07 -0.69
CA PHE A 135 -1.35 -1.34 0.75
C PHE A 135 -2.27 -2.49 1.23
N ILE A 136 -3.33 -2.81 0.48
CA ILE A 136 -4.32 -3.85 0.82
C ILE A 136 -4.12 -5.17 0.06
N GLN A 137 -3.03 -5.31 -0.71
CA GLN A 137 -2.76 -6.48 -1.57
C GLN A 137 -2.01 -7.62 -0.88
N SER A 138 -1.70 -7.53 0.41
CA SER A 138 -0.93 -8.57 1.12
C SER A 138 -1.62 -9.94 1.05
N CYS A 139 -1.06 -10.86 0.27
CA CYS A 139 -1.51 -12.25 0.17
C CYS A 139 -1.06 -13.08 1.38
N TYR A 140 -1.79 -14.15 1.68
CA TYR A 140 -1.49 -15.09 2.75
C TYR A 140 -0.06 -15.64 2.66
N VAL A 141 0.80 -15.31 3.61
CA VAL A 141 2.07 -16.02 3.81
C VAL A 141 1.78 -17.38 4.46
N THR A 142 1.70 -18.43 3.65
CA THR A 142 1.70 -19.83 4.12
C THR A 142 3.09 -20.44 3.96
N SER A 143 3.51 -21.23 4.95
CA SER A 143 4.85 -21.83 5.08
C SER A 143 5.27 -22.82 3.98
N GLU A 144 4.40 -23.14 3.01
CA GLU A 144 4.68 -24.17 1.99
C GLU A 144 5.14 -23.60 0.63
N GLY A 145 5.09 -22.28 0.43
CA GLY A 145 5.70 -21.58 -0.73
C GLY A 145 7.17 -21.14 -0.48
N PHE A 146 7.90 -21.92 0.31
CA PHE A 146 9.07 -21.51 1.10
C PHE A 146 10.37 -21.22 0.31
N GLN A 147 10.35 -21.23 -1.02
CA GLN A 147 11.57 -21.03 -1.81
C GLN A 147 11.78 -19.57 -2.24
N ASP A 148 10.72 -18.76 -2.42
CA ASP A 148 10.84 -17.34 -2.83
C ASP A 148 10.59 -16.32 -1.69
N GLY A 149 10.05 -16.77 -0.54
CA GLY A 149 9.56 -15.92 0.56
C GLY A 149 10.53 -15.67 1.71
N LEU A 150 11.84 -15.89 1.55
CA LEU A 150 12.83 -15.70 2.63
C LEU A 150 12.87 -14.26 3.16
N LYS A 151 12.55 -13.27 2.31
CA LYS A 151 12.42 -11.87 2.71
C LYS A 151 11.13 -11.58 3.48
N ASP A 152 10.08 -12.38 3.28
CA ASP A 152 8.78 -12.23 3.94
C ASP A 152 8.70 -12.91 5.31
N TYR A 153 9.50 -13.97 5.53
CA TYR A 153 9.59 -14.63 6.84
C TYR A 153 10.18 -13.72 7.93
N MET A 154 11.20 -12.91 7.58
CA MET A 154 11.76 -11.90 8.48
C MET A 154 10.75 -10.79 8.86
N LYS A 155 9.69 -10.60 8.06
CA LYS A 155 8.63 -9.61 8.27
C LYS A 155 7.72 -10.02 9.43
N VAL A 156 7.32 -11.29 9.51
CA VAL A 156 6.36 -11.78 10.51
C VAL A 156 6.94 -11.80 11.92
N GLU A 157 8.21 -12.15 12.09
CA GLU A 157 8.85 -12.26 13.41
C GLU A 157 9.11 -10.89 14.05
N LYS A 158 9.50 -9.88 13.25
CA LYS A 158 9.62 -8.48 13.69
C LYS A 158 8.26 -7.86 14.05
N VAL A 159 7.23 -8.04 13.21
CA VAL A 159 5.84 -7.63 13.51
C VAL A 159 5.37 -8.20 14.86
N ARG A 160 5.64 -9.48 15.12
CA ARG A 160 5.22 -10.16 16.35
C ARG A 160 5.86 -9.55 17.60
N SER A 161 7.14 -9.18 17.52
CA SER A 161 7.87 -8.53 18.63
C SER A 161 7.45 -7.08 18.90
N LEU A 162 6.87 -6.41 17.91
CA LEU A 162 6.36 -5.05 18.03
C LEU A 162 4.90 -5.03 18.52
N LEU A 163 4.06 -5.94 18.03
CA LEU A 163 2.65 -6.09 18.46
C LEU A 163 2.51 -6.62 19.88
N SER A 164 3.45 -7.45 20.37
CA SER A 164 3.46 -7.93 21.75
C SER A 164 3.64 -6.81 22.80
N LYS A 165 3.91 -5.58 22.37
CA LYS A 165 3.98 -4.39 23.24
C LYS A 165 2.66 -3.64 23.37
N PHE A 166 1.62 -4.03 22.61
CA PHE A 166 0.35 -3.31 22.51
C PHE A 166 -0.89 -4.10 22.95
N THR A 167 -0.74 -5.34 23.44
CA THR A 167 -1.88 -6.20 23.78
C THR A 167 -1.91 -6.55 25.26
N ASP A 168 -2.54 -5.70 26.07
CA ASP A 168 -3.15 -6.14 27.33
C ASP A 168 -4.61 -5.70 27.38
N SER A 169 -5.49 -6.72 27.30
CA SER A 169 -6.93 -6.76 27.62
C SER A 169 -7.97 -6.57 26.48
N PRO A 170 -8.89 -7.54 26.29
CA PRO A 170 -10.14 -7.35 25.57
C PRO A 170 -11.19 -6.65 26.43
N ILE A 171 -11.93 -5.71 25.82
CA ILE A 171 -13.05 -4.98 26.40
C ILE A 171 -14.32 -5.85 26.27
N VAL A 172 -14.60 -6.66 27.29
CA VAL A 172 -15.90 -7.34 27.60
C VAL A 172 -16.30 -8.59 26.78
N SER A 173 -16.60 -9.69 27.50
CA SER A 173 -17.58 -10.72 27.09
C SER A 173 -18.08 -11.48 28.33
N ASP A 174 -19.39 -11.42 28.58
CA ASP A 174 -20.12 -11.87 29.78
C ASP A 174 -20.86 -13.22 29.60
N GLY A 175 -20.31 -14.08 28.75
CA GLY A 175 -20.41 -15.52 28.99
C GLY A 175 -21.56 -16.29 28.35
N TYR A 176 -22.56 -15.69 27.72
CA TYR A 176 -23.49 -16.44 26.84
C TYR A 176 -24.13 -15.54 25.76
N SER A 177 -23.93 -15.86 24.48
CA SER A 177 -24.89 -15.49 23.43
C SER A 177 -24.84 -16.41 22.21
N SER A 178 -26.02 -16.72 21.70
CA SER A 178 -26.33 -17.52 20.51
C SER A 178 -25.93 -16.84 19.19
N PHE A 179 -24.93 -15.97 19.22
CA PHE A 179 -24.37 -15.33 18.03
C PHE A 179 -23.37 -16.28 17.38
N VAL A 180 -23.64 -16.66 16.13
CA VAL A 180 -22.55 -17.12 15.26
C VAL A 180 -21.75 -15.89 14.90
N ASP A 181 -20.63 -15.70 15.58
CA ASP A 181 -19.67 -14.63 15.30
C ASP A 181 -19.11 -14.84 13.89
N GLN A 182 -19.71 -14.14 12.92
CA GLN A 182 -19.19 -14.12 11.55
C GLN A 182 -17.83 -13.43 11.51
N GLY A 183 -17.51 -12.54 12.46
CA GLY A 183 -16.20 -11.92 12.64
C GLY A 183 -15.10 -12.91 13.04
N ALA A 184 -15.42 -13.94 13.83
CA ALA A 184 -14.50 -15.05 14.10
C ALA A 184 -14.22 -15.94 12.87
N LYS A 185 -15.07 -15.88 11.85
CA LYS A 185 -14.83 -16.52 10.54
C LYS A 185 -14.11 -15.62 9.54
N ILE A 186 -13.99 -14.33 9.83
CA ILE A 186 -13.17 -13.41 9.05
C ILE A 186 -11.72 -13.68 9.42
N ASN A 187 -10.91 -14.01 8.40
CA ASN A 187 -9.50 -14.24 8.61
C ASN A 187 -8.78 -12.91 8.84
N THR A 188 -8.57 -12.56 10.10
CA THR A 188 -7.88 -11.33 10.54
C THR A 188 -6.41 -11.26 10.11
N LYS A 189 -5.87 -12.32 9.49
CA LYS A 189 -4.54 -12.34 8.89
C LYS A 189 -4.50 -11.83 7.45
N SER A 190 -5.65 -11.52 6.84
CA SER A 190 -5.73 -10.89 5.53
C SER A 190 -6.29 -9.47 5.64
N THR A 191 -5.72 -8.54 4.88
CA THR A 191 -6.24 -7.17 4.70
C THR A 191 -6.93 -6.98 3.35
N ASP A 192 -7.17 -8.07 2.62
CA ASP A 192 -7.76 -8.01 1.28
C ASP A 192 -9.22 -7.51 1.32
N PRO A 193 -9.65 -6.66 0.35
CA PRO A 193 -11.02 -6.16 0.28
C PRO A 193 -12.00 -7.20 -0.29
N PHE A 194 -11.53 -8.41 -0.61
CA PHE A 194 -12.28 -9.48 -1.26
C PHE A 194 -12.63 -10.62 -0.29
N ALA A 195 -12.52 -10.39 1.02
CA ALA A 195 -12.83 -11.34 2.08
C ALA A 195 -12.15 -12.71 1.90
N GLY A 196 -10.91 -12.72 1.40
CA GLY A 196 -10.09 -13.92 1.29
C GLY A 196 -9.95 -14.53 -0.09
N TYR A 197 -10.52 -13.94 -1.15
CA TYR A 197 -10.39 -14.50 -2.51
C TYR A 197 -9.35 -13.76 -3.36
N ARG A 198 -8.10 -14.26 -3.31
CA ARG A 198 -7.20 -14.60 -4.44
C ARG A 198 -5.75 -14.59 -4.00
N CYS A 199 -5.15 -15.78 -3.91
CA CYS A 199 -3.71 -16.08 -4.06
C CYS A 199 -3.43 -17.58 -3.78
N TYR A 200 -4.06 -18.17 -2.76
CA TYR A 200 -3.96 -19.60 -2.37
C TYR A 200 -5.15 -20.44 -2.88
N SER A 201 -6.19 -19.76 -3.38
CA SER A 201 -7.40 -20.42 -3.82
C SER A 201 -7.22 -21.16 -5.14
N ASN A 202 -6.13 -20.98 -5.88
CA ASN A 202 -5.96 -21.66 -7.16
C ASN A 202 -5.76 -23.17 -6.94
N ASP A 203 -4.82 -23.57 -6.08
CA ASP A 203 -4.59 -24.99 -5.77
C ASP A 203 -5.79 -25.63 -5.06
N ALA A 204 -6.39 -24.92 -4.11
CA ALA A 204 -7.57 -25.40 -3.40
C ALA A 204 -8.80 -25.52 -4.32
N MET A 205 -8.99 -24.55 -5.22
CA MET A 205 -10.05 -24.57 -6.24
C MET A 205 -9.80 -25.68 -7.27
N ILE A 206 -8.56 -25.83 -7.76
CA ILE A 206 -8.19 -26.92 -8.68
C ILE A 206 -8.47 -28.26 -8.01
N LYS A 207 -8.05 -28.45 -6.75
CA LYS A 207 -8.32 -29.67 -5.98
C LYS A 207 -9.81 -29.90 -5.80
N TYR A 208 -10.58 -28.87 -5.44
CA TYR A 208 -12.02 -28.93 -5.23
C TYR A 208 -12.78 -29.24 -6.53
N LEU A 209 -12.52 -28.51 -7.61
CA LEU A 209 -13.14 -28.69 -8.93
C LEU A 209 -12.79 -30.05 -9.56
N ASN A 210 -11.67 -30.65 -9.16
CA ASN A 210 -11.28 -31.98 -9.61
C ASN A 210 -11.85 -33.14 -8.77
N THR A 211 -12.56 -32.88 -7.67
CA THR A 211 -13.24 -33.94 -6.90
C THR A 211 -14.37 -34.58 -7.71
N PRO A 212 -14.61 -35.90 -7.57
CA PRO A 212 -15.68 -36.60 -8.28
C PRO A 212 -17.07 -36.01 -8.02
N GLU A 213 -17.32 -35.58 -6.79
CA GLU A 213 -18.60 -35.02 -6.35
C GLU A 213 -18.90 -33.70 -7.05
N VAL A 214 -17.90 -32.81 -7.13
CA VAL A 214 -18.06 -31.51 -7.79
C VAL A 214 -18.15 -31.69 -9.29
N LYS A 215 -17.33 -32.54 -9.91
CA LYS A 215 -17.41 -32.87 -11.34
C LYS A 215 -18.79 -33.40 -11.73
N LYS A 216 -19.37 -34.26 -10.89
CA LYS A 216 -20.74 -34.76 -11.07
C LYS A 216 -21.78 -33.65 -10.91
N ALA A 217 -21.63 -32.79 -9.91
CA ALA A 217 -22.55 -31.68 -9.64
C ALA A 217 -22.61 -30.66 -10.79
N ILE A 218 -21.48 -30.44 -11.50
CA ILE A 218 -21.41 -29.57 -12.68
C ILE A 218 -21.61 -30.32 -14.01
N ASN A 219 -22.12 -31.55 -13.95
CA ASN A 219 -22.49 -32.39 -15.11
C ASN A 219 -21.34 -32.73 -16.07
N ILE A 220 -20.11 -32.91 -15.57
CA ILE A 220 -19.01 -33.48 -16.36
C ILE A 220 -19.26 -34.98 -16.52
N GLN A 221 -19.36 -35.46 -17.76
CA GLN A 221 -19.58 -36.88 -18.07
C GLN A 221 -18.29 -37.69 -17.83
N THR A 222 -18.21 -38.40 -16.71
CA THR A 222 -17.01 -39.15 -16.30
C THR A 222 -16.90 -40.55 -16.93
N THR A 223 -17.85 -40.99 -17.74
CA THR A 223 -17.97 -42.37 -18.25
C THR A 223 -17.35 -42.61 -19.62
N SER A 224 -16.93 -41.56 -20.33
CA SER A 224 -16.27 -41.67 -21.63
C SER A 224 -14.80 -41.27 -21.51
N PRO A 225 -13.84 -42.09 -21.98
CA PRO A 225 -12.41 -41.78 -21.93
C PRO A 225 -12.03 -40.44 -22.58
N ALA A 226 -12.86 -39.93 -23.48
CA ALA A 226 -12.67 -38.66 -24.18
C ALA A 226 -12.93 -37.40 -23.31
N TRP A 227 -13.51 -37.56 -22.11
CA TRP A 227 -13.98 -36.45 -21.26
C TRP A 227 -13.33 -36.43 -19.87
N ASN A 228 -12.16 -37.03 -19.73
CA ASN A 228 -11.37 -36.94 -18.49
C ASN A 228 -10.72 -35.54 -18.37
N ILE A 229 -11.55 -34.53 -18.13
CA ILE A 229 -11.13 -33.14 -17.99
C ILE A 229 -10.55 -32.94 -16.59
N THR A 230 -9.31 -32.48 -16.56
CA THR A 230 -8.65 -32.01 -15.34
C THR A 230 -8.59 -30.49 -15.42
N TRP A 231 -9.26 -29.83 -14.48
CA TRP A 231 -9.15 -28.38 -14.35
C TRP A 231 -7.72 -28.05 -13.89
N VAL A 232 -7.08 -27.10 -14.56
CA VAL A 232 -5.74 -26.59 -14.25
C VAL A 232 -5.79 -25.07 -14.19
N ASP A 233 -4.76 -24.45 -13.61
CA ASP A 233 -4.69 -23.00 -13.58
C ASP A 233 -4.52 -22.43 -15.00
N CYS A 234 -4.97 -21.19 -15.21
CA CYS A 234 -4.71 -20.46 -16.44
C CYS A 234 -3.22 -20.07 -16.45
N ALA A 235 -2.45 -20.66 -17.36
CA ALA A 235 -1.05 -20.28 -17.60
C ALA A 235 -0.94 -18.85 -18.16
#